data_AF-A0A286CS56-F1
#
_entry.id   AF-A0A286CS56-F1
#
_cell.length_a   1.000
_cell.length_b   1.000
_cell.length_c   1.000
_cell.angle_alpha   90.00
_cell.angle_beta   90.00
_cell.angle_gamma   90.00
#
_symmetry.space_group_name_H-M   'P 1'
#
loop_
_entity.id
_entity.type
_entity.pdbx_description
1 polymer ?
#
loop_
_entity_poly.entity_id
_entity_poly.type
_entity_poly.pdbx_seq_one_letter_code
_entity_poly.pdbx_strand_id
1 'polypeptide(L)'
;MRKGEKLTLNVTVTTSSRPNPRGILPELAHVDVVRGAVRGPVADRDSWKAPDTRVVESKDVSGRTGTCTLRIPLTAGEESFYVRLRGSDGNRNGPGCLGASVDPHGPLPHPPGDGDPWEDTWFYSNPVFVDVEGS
;
A
#
# COMPACT_ATOMS: atom_id res chain seq x y z
N MET A 1 1.82 -20.00 -9.29
CA MET A 1 3.18 -19.89 -8.72
C MET A 1 3.41 -21.08 -7.81
N ARG A 2 4.64 -21.58 -7.70
CA ARG A 2 4.94 -22.67 -6.75
C ARG A 2 5.29 -22.11 -5.38
N LYS A 3 4.98 -22.87 -4.33
CA LYS A 3 5.41 -22.55 -2.96
C LYS A 3 6.91 -22.31 -2.90
N GLY A 4 7.32 -21.25 -2.21
CA GLY A 4 8.73 -20.85 -2.03
C GLY A 4 9.37 -20.15 -3.23
N GLU A 5 8.63 -19.98 -4.33
CA GLU A 5 9.12 -19.28 -5.51
C GLU A 5 9.43 -17.81 -5.19
N LYS A 6 10.60 -17.35 -5.65
CA LYS A 6 11.04 -15.95 -5.49
C LYS A 6 10.45 -15.11 -6.61
N LEU A 7 9.75 -14.06 -6.24
CA LEU A 7 9.10 -13.13 -7.14
C LEU A 7 9.73 -11.74 -6.98
N THR A 8 9.62 -10.90 -8.00
CA THR A 8 10.00 -9.48 -7.90
C THR A 8 8.84 -8.62 -8.35
N LEU A 9 8.32 -7.81 -7.44
CA LEU A 9 7.37 -6.75 -7.77
C LEU A 9 8.15 -5.54 -8.28
N ASN A 10 7.98 -5.23 -9.56
CA ASN A 10 8.53 -4.03 -10.17
C ASN A 10 7.47 -2.94 -10.12
N VAL A 11 7.77 -1.85 -9.42
CA VAL A 11 6.87 -0.71 -9.24
C VAL A 11 7.48 0.49 -9.91
N THR A 12 6.86 1.01 -10.97
CA THR A 12 7.27 2.26 -11.59
C THR A 12 6.38 3.38 -11.10
N VAL A 13 7.00 4.41 -10.52
CA VAL A 13 6.32 5.60 -10.01
C VAL A 13 6.83 6.81 -10.77
N THR A 14 5.90 7.63 -11.24
CA THR A 14 6.21 8.96 -11.79
C THR A 14 5.68 9.99 -10.81
N THR A 15 6.57 10.80 -10.24
CA THR A 15 6.17 11.83 -9.28
C THR A 15 5.49 13.01 -9.97
N SER A 16 4.72 13.77 -9.20
CA SER A 16 4.16 15.04 -9.66
C SER A 16 5.28 15.96 -10.14
N SER A 17 5.03 16.63 -11.27
CA SER A 17 5.94 17.64 -11.84
C SER A 17 5.32 19.04 -11.88
N ARG A 18 4.09 19.18 -11.39
CA ARG A 18 3.32 20.43 -11.38
C ARG A 18 2.51 20.53 -10.08
N PRO A 19 2.30 21.75 -9.58
CA PRO A 19 1.38 21.97 -8.47
C PRO A 19 -0.05 21.50 -8.80
N ASN A 20 -0.76 21.06 -7.76
CA ASN A 20 -2.20 20.86 -7.79
C ASN A 20 -2.94 22.21 -7.88
N PRO A 21 -4.27 22.24 -8.06
CA PRO A 21 -5.06 23.47 -8.11
C PRO A 21 -4.96 24.40 -6.89
N ARG A 22 -4.42 23.93 -5.75
CA ARG A 22 -4.14 24.73 -4.54
C ARG A 22 -2.72 25.32 -4.53
N GLY A 23 -1.94 25.13 -5.60
CA GLY A 23 -0.57 25.62 -5.69
C GLY A 23 0.46 24.78 -4.93
N ILE A 24 0.07 23.62 -4.39
CA ILE A 24 0.95 22.70 -3.66
C ILE A 24 1.52 21.69 -4.65
N LEU A 25 2.84 21.47 -4.65
CA LEU A 25 3.46 20.36 -5.38
C LEU A 25 3.39 19.10 -4.49
N PRO A 26 2.61 18.06 -4.85
CA PRO A 26 2.56 16.85 -4.03
C PRO A 26 3.89 16.09 -4.11
N GLU A 27 4.47 15.81 -2.96
CA GLU A 27 5.72 15.06 -2.83
C GLU A 27 5.42 13.68 -2.26
N LEU A 28 5.90 12.63 -2.94
CA LEU A 28 5.69 11.27 -2.46
C LEU A 28 6.80 10.91 -1.45
N ALA A 29 6.42 10.64 -0.20
CA ALA A 29 7.38 10.28 0.84
C ALA A 29 7.68 8.79 0.86
N HIS A 30 6.66 7.94 0.74
CA HIS A 30 6.82 6.49 0.81
C HIS A 30 5.84 5.73 -0.08
N VAL A 31 6.22 4.49 -0.41
CA VAL A 31 5.37 3.49 -1.05
C VAL A 31 5.37 2.22 -0.21
N ASP A 32 4.19 1.83 0.27
CA ASP A 32 3.95 0.61 1.00
C ASP A 32 3.45 -0.50 0.08
N VAL A 33 3.91 -1.72 0.33
CA VAL A 33 3.31 -2.94 -0.20
C VAL A 33 2.42 -3.53 0.88
N VAL A 34 1.12 -3.50 0.63
CA VAL A 34 0.12 -4.18 1.45
C VAL A 34 -0.11 -5.57 0.85
N ARG A 35 -0.02 -6.60 1.68
CA ARG A 35 -0.29 -7.99 1.31
C ARG A 35 -1.39 -8.56 2.19
N GLY A 36 -2.30 -9.35 1.62
CA GLY A 36 -3.27 -10.14 2.37
C GLY A 36 -3.49 -11.51 1.74
N ALA A 37 -3.96 -12.46 2.54
CA ALA A 37 -4.24 -13.82 2.11
C ALA A 37 -5.58 -13.91 1.37
N VAL A 38 -5.67 -14.85 0.43
CA VAL A 38 -6.88 -15.13 -0.36
C VAL A 38 -7.37 -16.52 0.03
N ARG A 39 -8.37 -16.58 0.91
CA ARG A 39 -8.92 -17.84 1.46
C ARG A 39 -10.33 -18.16 0.93
N GLY A 40 -10.69 -17.58 -0.21
CA GLY A 40 -12.02 -17.72 -0.80
C GLY A 40 -13.08 -16.81 -0.15
N PRO A 41 -14.39 -17.13 -0.32
CA PRO A 41 -15.48 -16.32 0.17
C PRO A 41 -15.50 -16.21 1.69
N VAL A 42 -15.79 -15.02 2.20
CA VAL A 42 -15.98 -14.79 3.64
C VAL A 42 -17.38 -15.25 4.07
N ALA A 43 -17.48 -15.86 5.25
CA ALA A 43 -18.76 -16.26 5.84
C ALA A 43 -19.60 -15.05 6.27
N ASP A 44 -18.93 -14.01 6.80
CA ASP A 44 -19.54 -12.75 7.21
C ASP A 44 -18.98 -11.57 6.38
N ARG A 45 -19.87 -10.97 5.58
CA ARG A 45 -19.53 -9.84 4.69
C ARG A 45 -19.33 -8.53 5.45
N ASP A 46 -19.76 -8.48 6.71
CA ASP A 46 -19.61 -7.32 7.59
C ASP A 46 -18.37 -7.42 8.49
N SER A 47 -17.51 -8.42 8.29
CA SER A 47 -16.29 -8.60 9.11
C SER A 47 -15.26 -7.46 8.97
N TRP A 48 -15.43 -6.56 7.99
CA TRP A 48 -14.56 -5.40 7.68
C TRP A 48 -13.05 -5.72 7.59
N LYS A 49 -12.67 -7.00 7.50
CA LYS A 49 -11.28 -7.48 7.55
C LYS A 49 -11.05 -8.51 6.46
N ALA A 50 -9.97 -8.33 5.70
CA ALA A 50 -9.41 -9.36 4.86
C ALA A 50 -8.36 -10.17 5.67
N PRO A 51 -8.25 -11.50 5.45
CA PRO A 51 -7.31 -12.33 6.20
C PRO A 51 -5.86 -11.91 6.00
N ASP A 52 -5.10 -11.83 7.10
CA ASP A 52 -3.66 -11.55 7.15
C ASP A 52 -3.22 -10.31 6.34
N THR A 53 -4.11 -9.35 6.17
CA THR A 53 -3.81 -8.08 5.50
C THR A 53 -2.91 -7.21 6.37
N ARG A 54 -1.71 -6.89 5.87
CA ARG A 54 -0.77 -5.98 6.53
C ARG A 54 0.20 -5.32 5.54
N VAL A 55 0.86 -4.25 5.97
CA VAL A 55 2.05 -3.73 5.28
C VAL A 55 3.19 -4.71 5.48
N VAL A 56 3.78 -5.19 4.38
CA VAL A 56 4.90 -6.14 4.40
C VAL A 56 6.23 -5.53 3.98
N GLU A 57 6.19 -4.37 3.33
CA GLU A 57 7.37 -3.60 2.93
C GLU A 57 6.98 -2.12 2.83
N SER A 58 7.85 -1.23 3.28
CA SER A 58 7.74 0.22 3.05
C SER A 58 9.02 0.72 2.40
N LYS A 59 8.88 1.45 1.30
CA LYS A 59 10.00 2.07 0.59
C LYS A 59 9.93 3.58 0.75
N ASP A 60 10.94 4.14 1.42
CA ASP A 60 11.20 5.57 1.40
C ASP A 60 11.61 6.00 -0.03
N VAL A 61 10.86 6.96 -0.56
CA VAL A 61 11.08 7.58 -1.86
C VAL A 61 11.14 9.11 -1.76
N SER A 62 11.28 9.63 -0.54
CA SER A 62 11.38 11.06 -0.26
C SER A 62 12.52 11.69 -1.06
N GLY A 63 12.25 12.89 -1.58
CA GLY A 63 13.17 13.63 -2.44
C GLY A 63 13.41 13.03 -3.83
N ARG A 64 12.83 11.88 -4.19
CA ARG A 64 12.90 11.38 -5.57
C ARG A 64 12.00 12.24 -6.47
N THR A 65 12.49 12.52 -7.67
CA THR A 65 11.76 13.29 -8.68
C THR A 65 11.75 12.56 -10.02
N GLY A 66 10.71 12.77 -10.82
CA GLY A 66 10.57 12.14 -12.13
C GLY A 66 10.10 10.70 -12.02
N THR A 67 10.56 9.85 -12.94
CA THR A 67 10.18 8.43 -12.97
C THR A 67 11.26 7.59 -12.31
N CYS A 68 10.87 6.75 -11.34
CA CYS A 68 11.74 5.75 -10.74
C CYS A 68 11.09 4.38 -10.70
N THR A 69 11.90 3.32 -10.67
CA THR A 69 11.44 1.95 -10.52
C THR A 69 11.97 1.36 -9.21
N LEU A 70 11.07 0.91 -8.36
CA LEU A 70 11.35 0.14 -7.16
C LEU A 70 11.29 -1.35 -7.49
N ARG A 71 12.26 -2.12 -7.02
CA ARG A 71 12.26 -3.58 -7.11
C ARG A 71 12.08 -4.15 -5.72
N ILE A 72 10.97 -4.84 -5.52
CA ILE A 72 10.59 -5.33 -4.20
C ILE A 72 10.56 -6.85 -4.27
N PRO A 73 11.45 -7.55 -3.54
CA PRO A 73 11.44 -9.00 -3.51
C PRO A 73 10.18 -9.49 -2.80
N LEU A 74 9.57 -10.52 -3.36
CA LEU A 74 8.44 -11.22 -2.78
C LEU A 74 8.71 -12.73 -2.78
N THR A 75 7.97 -13.46 -1.95
CA THR A 75 8.00 -14.92 -1.94
C THR A 75 6.58 -15.45 -1.98
N ALA A 76 6.33 -16.40 -2.88
CA ALA A 76 5.12 -17.19 -2.91
C ALA A 76 5.06 -18.04 -1.64
N GLY A 77 4.07 -17.76 -0.78
CA GLY A 77 3.93 -18.41 0.51
C GLY A 77 3.26 -19.78 0.39
N GLU A 78 2.64 -20.22 1.49
CA GLU A 78 1.80 -21.42 1.51
C GLU A 78 0.46 -21.22 0.81
N GLU A 79 -0.09 -20.01 0.91
CA GLU A 79 -1.42 -19.67 0.40
C GLU A 79 -1.38 -18.59 -0.67
N SER A 80 -2.39 -18.61 -1.54
CA SER A 80 -2.69 -17.53 -2.47
C SER A 80 -2.83 -16.19 -1.75
N PHE A 81 -2.39 -15.11 -2.40
CA PHE A 81 -2.35 -13.79 -1.80
C PHE A 81 -2.58 -12.68 -2.83
N TYR A 82 -2.89 -11.49 -2.34
CA TYR A 82 -2.84 -10.29 -3.15
C TYR A 82 -1.76 -9.35 -2.64
N VAL A 83 -1.25 -8.51 -3.53
CA VAL A 83 -0.47 -7.33 -3.19
C VAL A 83 -1.14 -6.09 -3.76
N ARG A 84 -1.11 -4.99 -3.03
CA ARG A 84 -1.47 -3.67 -3.53
C ARG A 84 -0.51 -2.64 -3.02
N LEU A 85 -0.38 -1.57 -3.77
CA LEU A 85 0.46 -0.44 -3.41
C LEU A 85 -0.39 0.62 -2.74
N ARG A 86 0.21 1.27 -1.75
CA ARG A 86 -0.25 2.53 -1.19
C ARG A 86 0.94 3.48 -1.18
N GLY A 87 0.71 4.74 -1.48
CA GLY A 87 1.73 5.76 -1.22
C GLY A 87 1.10 7.01 -0.65
N SER A 88 1.93 7.80 0.02
CA SER A 88 1.52 9.02 0.71
C SER A 88 2.65 10.04 0.77
N ASP A 89 2.28 11.30 0.87
CA ASP A 89 3.17 12.40 1.25
C ASP A 89 3.67 12.31 2.70
N GLY A 90 3.07 11.45 3.52
CA GLY A 90 3.48 11.22 4.90
C GLY A 90 3.07 12.33 5.88
N ASN A 91 2.30 13.33 5.46
CA ASN A 91 1.93 14.46 6.32
C ASN A 91 0.98 14.04 7.45
N ARG A 92 0.11 13.05 7.20
CA ARG A 92 -0.89 12.58 8.16
C ARG A 92 -0.99 11.05 8.20
N ASN A 93 0.04 10.41 8.74
CA ASN A 93 0.06 8.97 8.94
C ASN A 93 0.48 8.58 10.37
N GLY A 94 0.28 7.31 10.70
CA GLY A 94 0.68 6.73 11.98
C GLY A 94 0.23 5.26 12.08
N PRO A 95 0.24 4.66 13.28
CA PRO A 95 -0.29 3.31 13.46
C PRO A 95 -1.75 3.23 12.99
N GLY A 96 -2.03 2.28 12.08
CA GLY A 96 -3.38 2.04 11.58
C GLY A 96 -4.33 1.51 12.68
N CYS A 97 -5.62 1.42 12.36
CA CYS A 97 -6.66 1.04 13.33
C CYS A 97 -6.48 -0.35 13.96
N LEU A 98 -5.71 -1.24 13.33
CA LEU A 98 -5.36 -2.58 13.84
C LEU A 98 -3.96 -2.63 14.48
N GLY A 99 -3.31 -1.48 14.66
CA GLY A 99 -2.00 -1.33 15.29
C GLY A 99 -0.84 -1.28 14.32
N ALA A 100 0.30 -0.78 14.80
CA ALA A 100 1.52 -0.57 14.02
C ALA A 100 2.13 -1.86 13.44
N SER A 101 1.85 -3.02 14.04
CA SER A 101 2.29 -4.32 13.52
C SER A 101 1.54 -4.75 12.27
N VAL A 102 0.35 -4.18 12.02
CA VAL A 102 -0.44 -4.40 10.81
C VAL A 102 -0.15 -3.29 9.80
N ASP A 103 -0.13 -2.06 10.28
CA ASP A 103 0.08 -0.88 9.44
C ASP A 103 0.80 0.21 10.24
N PRO A 104 2.12 0.38 10.07
CA PRO A 104 2.88 1.41 10.78
C PRO A 104 2.67 2.82 10.22
N HIS A 105 2.14 2.94 9.00
CA HIS A 105 1.99 4.19 8.25
C HIS A 105 0.56 4.34 7.71
N GLY A 106 -0.44 3.94 8.50
CA GLY A 106 -1.84 4.05 8.15
C GLY A 106 -2.34 5.49 8.17
N PRO A 107 -3.39 5.81 7.39
CA PRO A 107 -3.99 7.14 7.41
C PRO A 107 -4.63 7.43 8.77
N LEU A 108 -4.35 8.61 9.33
CA LEU A 108 -4.97 9.03 10.59
C LEU A 108 -6.28 9.78 10.31
N PRO A 109 -7.40 9.41 10.95
CA PRO A 109 -8.66 10.11 10.79
C PRO A 109 -8.55 11.60 11.12
N HIS A 110 -9.27 12.42 10.36
CA HIS A 110 -9.47 13.83 10.68
C HIS A 110 -10.62 13.99 11.68
N PRO A 111 -10.58 15.03 12.54
CA PRO A 111 -11.79 15.53 13.16
C PRO A 111 -12.86 15.83 12.08
N PRO A 112 -14.16 15.65 12.39
CA PRO A 112 -15.22 15.94 11.42
C PRO A 112 -15.14 17.39 10.91
N GLY A 113 -14.95 17.55 9.60
CA GLY A 113 -14.85 18.85 8.93
C GLY A 113 -13.43 19.35 8.65
N ASP A 114 -12.39 18.71 9.20
CA ASP A 114 -11.00 19.19 9.13
C ASP A 114 -10.18 18.54 7.98
N GLY A 115 -10.79 17.65 7.19
CA GLY A 115 -10.07 16.97 6.11
C GLY A 115 -9.70 17.90 4.96
N ASP A 116 -8.41 17.94 4.58
CA ASP A 116 -7.90 18.73 3.46
C ASP A 116 -7.32 17.83 2.36
N PRO A 117 -8.07 17.54 1.28
CA PRO A 117 -7.65 16.59 0.25
C PRO A 117 -6.39 17.00 -0.53
N TRP A 118 -5.84 18.19 -0.28
CA TRP A 118 -4.63 18.70 -0.93
C TRP A 118 -3.39 18.62 -0.05
N GLU A 119 -3.54 18.55 1.28
CA GLU A 119 -2.42 18.55 2.24
C GLU A 119 -2.04 17.16 2.73
N ASP A 120 -2.96 16.19 2.72
CA ASP A 120 -2.68 14.79 3.02
C ASP A 120 -3.10 13.87 1.87
N THR A 121 -2.20 13.78 0.89
CA THR A 121 -2.39 13.03 -0.34
C THR A 121 -2.00 11.56 -0.19
N TRP A 122 -2.85 10.72 -0.77
CA TRP A 122 -2.67 9.27 -0.80
C TRP A 122 -3.00 8.74 -2.18
N PHE A 123 -2.32 7.67 -2.59
CA PHE A 123 -2.76 6.85 -3.70
C PHE A 123 -2.88 5.40 -3.27
N TYR A 124 -3.71 4.66 -4.00
CA TYR A 124 -3.84 3.22 -3.85
C TYR A 124 -3.91 2.57 -5.23
N SER A 125 -3.14 1.51 -5.43
CA SER A 125 -3.32 0.67 -6.62
C SER A 125 -4.49 -0.28 -6.42
N ASN A 126 -4.99 -0.79 -7.55
CA ASN A 126 -5.77 -2.02 -7.56
C ASN A 126 -4.87 -3.18 -7.08
N PRO A 127 -5.45 -4.19 -6.41
CA PRO A 127 -4.70 -5.37 -6.02
C PRO A 127 -4.31 -6.21 -7.25
N VAL A 128 -3.13 -6.81 -7.17
CA VAL A 128 -2.68 -7.89 -8.06
C VAL A 128 -2.72 -9.18 -7.26
N PHE A 129 -3.37 -10.19 -7.82
CA PHE A 129 -3.52 -11.50 -7.20
C PHE A 129 -2.43 -12.45 -7.68
N VAL A 130 -1.90 -13.24 -6.74
CA VAL A 130 -0.94 -14.29 -6.99
C VAL A 130 -1.55 -15.60 -6.52
N ASP A 131 -1.83 -16.47 -7.49
CA ASP A 131 -2.31 -17.82 -7.24
C ASP A 131 -1.13 -18.75 -6.95
N VAL A 132 -1.17 -19.42 -5.80
CA VAL A 132 -0.19 -20.42 -5.38
C VAL A 132 -0.78 -21.81 -5.62
N GLU A 133 -0.07 -22.62 -6.40
CA GLU A 133 -0.51 -23.97 -6.76
C GLU A 133 -0.72 -24.84 -5.51
N GLY A 134 -1.91 -25.41 -5.39
CA GLY A 134 -2.28 -26.27 -4.27
C GLY A 134 -2.65 -25.54 -2.98
N SER A 135 -2.90 -24.22 -3.05
CA SER A 135 -3.50 -23.44 -1.96
C SER A 135 -5.01 -23.62 -1.81
#